data_AF-A0A524FMB3-F1
#
_entry.id   AF-A0A524FMB3-F1
#
_cell.length_a   1.000
_cell.length_b   1.000
_cell.length_c   1.000
_cell.angle_alpha   90.00
_cell.angle_beta   90.00
_cell.angle_gamma   90.00
#
_symmetry.space_group_name_H-M   'P 1'
#
loop_
_entity.id
_entity.type
_entity.pdbx_description
1 polymer ?
#
loop_
_entity_poly.entity_id
_entity_poly.type
_entity_poly.pdbx_seq_one_letter_code
_entity_poly.pdbx_strand_id
1 'polypeptide(L)'
;MHLTDDERTTFSHFRNVSDLRVQFLCEFRFYLQEKHGQQDTDASIEGSRLHDSLAASEDSIRERQQMIPILIIIAAIVIGYLWIFG
;
A
#
# COMPACT_ATOMS: atom_id res chain seq x y z
N MET A 1 1.74 -7.91 34.62
CA MET A 1 0.92 -6.69 34.74
C MET A 1 -0.20 -6.86 33.73
N HIS A 2 -1.40 -7.20 34.18
CA HIS A 2 -2.55 -7.44 33.31
C HIS A 2 -3.15 -6.07 32.99
N LEU A 3 -3.10 -5.65 31.73
CA LEU A 3 -3.88 -4.50 31.27
C LEU A 3 -5.36 -4.84 31.47
N THR A 4 -6.07 -4.02 32.23
CA THR A 4 -7.51 -4.17 32.48
C THR A 4 -8.29 -3.97 31.18
N ASP A 5 -9.32 -4.79 30.95
CA ASP A 5 -10.10 -4.78 29.70
C ASP A 5 -10.74 -3.40 29.37
N ASP A 6 -10.89 -2.50 30.34
CA ASP A 6 -11.38 -1.13 30.14
C ASP A 6 -10.43 -0.22 29.35
N GLU A 7 -9.10 -0.41 29.42
CA GLU A 7 -8.15 0.36 28.59
C GLU A 7 -8.14 -0.16 27.14
N ARG A 8 -8.65 -1.38 26.94
CA ARG A 8 -8.65 -2.08 25.66
C ARG A 8 -9.76 -1.59 24.72
N THR A 9 -10.85 -1.04 25.27
CA THR A 9 -12.06 -0.69 24.52
C THR A 9 -12.08 0.72 23.95
N THR A 10 -11.29 1.65 24.50
CA THR A 10 -11.32 3.06 24.04
C THR A 10 -10.62 3.27 22.69
N PHE A 11 -9.84 2.30 22.21
CA PHE A 11 -9.06 2.36 20.97
C PHE A 11 -9.50 1.33 19.91
N SER A 12 -10.78 0.94 19.89
CA SER A 12 -11.29 -0.07 18.94
C SER A 12 -11.51 0.43 17.50
N HIS A 13 -10.75 1.43 17.03
CA HIS A 13 -10.81 1.89 15.65
C HIS A 13 -9.51 1.52 14.92
N PHE A 14 -9.54 0.34 14.30
CA PHE A 14 -8.52 -0.21 13.38
C PHE A 14 -7.09 -0.19 13.92
N ARG A 15 -6.75 -1.22 14.71
CA ARG A 15 -5.38 -1.43 15.17
C ARG A 15 -4.51 -1.93 14.02
N ASN A 16 -3.35 -1.31 13.82
CA ASN A 16 -2.41 -1.72 12.78
C ASN A 16 -1.88 -3.13 13.09
N VAL A 17 -1.73 -3.96 12.06
CA VAL A 17 -1.27 -5.35 12.21
C VAL A 17 0.16 -5.39 12.77
N SER A 18 0.96 -4.37 12.48
CA SER A 18 2.29 -4.16 13.08
C SER A 18 2.22 -4.08 14.61
N ASP A 19 1.26 -3.35 15.15
CA ASP A 19 1.15 -3.07 16.58
C ASP A 19 0.67 -4.30 17.35
N LEU A 20 -0.25 -5.07 16.74
CA LEU A 20 -0.66 -6.38 17.23
C LEU A 20 0.53 -7.33 17.34
N ARG A 21 1.41 -7.37 16.32
CA ARG A 21 2.63 -8.20 16.36
C ARG A 21 3.56 -7.79 17.49
N VAL A 22 3.76 -6.48 17.72
CA VAL A 22 4.60 -5.99 18.82
C VAL A 22 4.00 -6.40 20.18
N GLN A 23 2.68 -6.25 20.36
CA GLN A 23 2.01 -6.67 21.59
C GLN A 23 2.19 -8.17 21.86
N PHE A 24 2.02 -9.03 20.85
CA PHE A 24 2.21 -10.48 21.00
C PHE A 24 3.66 -10.86 21.31
N LEU A 25 4.65 -10.14 20.75
CA LEU A 25 6.06 -10.44 20.98
C LEU A 25 6.54 -9.94 22.35
N CYS A 26 6.16 -8.71 22.72
CA CYS A 26 6.52 -8.11 24.00
C CYS A 26 5.54 -6.98 24.36
N GLU A 27 4.59 -7.31 25.23
CA GLU A 27 3.56 -6.37 25.69
C GLU A 27 4.14 -5.12 26.37
N PHE A 28 5.22 -5.27 27.14
CA PHE A 28 5.88 -4.13 27.78
C PHE A 28 6.53 -3.18 26.77
N ARG A 29 7.06 -3.69 25.65
CA ARG A 29 7.59 -2.86 24.56
C ARG A 29 6.47 -2.10 23.87
N PHE A 30 5.32 -2.73 23.66
CA PHE A 30 4.14 -2.07 23.12
C PHE A 30 3.71 -0.90 24.02
N TYR A 31 3.62 -1.11 25.34
CA TYR A 31 3.31 -0.05 26.30
C TYR A 31 4.29 1.13 26.22
N LEU A 32 5.60 0.87 26.11
CA LEU A 32 6.60 1.92 25.98
C LEU A 32 6.46 2.70 24.66
N GLN A 33 6.20 2.00 23.55
CA GLN A 33 5.97 2.65 22.26
C GLN A 33 4.72 3.53 22.27
N GLU A 34 3.66 3.10 22.94
CA GLU A 34 2.43 3.88 23.06
C GLU A 34 2.64 5.14 23.92
N LYS A 35 3.40 5.02 25.02
CA LYS A 35 3.63 6.11 25.97
C LYS A 35 4.67 7.14 25.50
N HIS A 36 5.71 6.69 24.80
CA HIS A 36 6.84 7.53 24.40
C HIS A 36 6.89 7.80 22.89
N GLY A 37 5.99 7.21 22.11
CA GLY A 37 5.99 7.28 20.65
C GLY A 37 6.95 6.27 20.00
N GLN A 38 6.74 6.02 18.70
CA GLN A 38 7.69 5.30 17.88
C GLN A 38 8.79 6.25 17.40
N GLN A 39 10.04 5.78 17.46
CA GLN A 39 11.16 6.44 16.79
C GLN A 39 11.28 5.86 15.40
N ASP A 40 11.17 6.71 14.38
CA ASP A 40 11.50 6.33 13.02
C ASP A 40 13.00 6.10 12.91
N THR A 41 13.36 4.93 12.37
CA THR A 41 14.74 4.62 12.03
C THR A 41 15.00 4.99 10.59
N ASP A 42 16.24 5.34 10.24
CA ASP A 42 16.63 5.64 8.86
C ASP A 42 16.25 4.51 7.89
N ALA A 43 16.30 3.25 8.35
CA ALA A 43 15.87 2.09 7.58
C ALA A 43 14.36 2.07 7.30
N SER A 44 13.54 2.53 8.25
CA SER A 44 12.08 2.66 8.07
C SER A 44 11.75 3.70 7.00
N ILE A 45 12.45 4.83 7.04
CA ILE A 45 12.29 5.94 6.09
C ILE A 45 12.72 5.53 4.68
N GLU A 46 13.85 4.83 4.56
CA GLU A 46 14.31 4.36 3.25
C GLU A 46 13.39 3.28 2.69
N GLY A 47 12.87 2.39 3.56
CA GLY A 47 11.88 1.39 3.18
C GLY A 47 10.58 2.01 2.67
N SER A 48 10.05 3.05 3.34
CA SER A 48 8.82 3.73 2.89
C SER A 48 9.01 4.40 1.53
N ARG A 49 10.13 5.09 1.31
CA ARG A 49 10.46 5.69 0.01
C ARG A 49 10.51 4.66 -1.12
N LEU A 50 11.09 3.49 -0.85
CA LEU A 50 11.13 2.41 -1.83
C LEU A 50 9.73 1.93 -2.18
N HIS A 51 8.87 1.74 -1.18
CA HIS A 51 7.48 1.35 -1.41
C HIS A 51 6.69 2.40 -2.20
N ASP A 52 6.86 3.68 -1.90
CA ASP A 52 6.23 4.77 -2.65
C ASP A 52 6.69 4.80 -4.11
N SER A 53 7.98 4.58 -4.36
CA SER A 53 8.53 4.53 -5.71
C SER A 53 8.03 3.33 -6.53
N LEU A 54 7.83 2.18 -5.87
CA LEU A 54 7.29 0.98 -6.49
C LEU A 54 5.81 1.15 -6.83
N ALA A 55 5.02 1.72 -5.92
CA ALA A 55 3.61 2.00 -6.15
C ALA A 55 3.41 2.96 -7.34
N ALA A 56 4.20 4.02 -7.41
CA ALA A 56 4.16 4.97 -8.54
C ALA A 56 4.56 4.32 -9.88
N SER A 57 5.51 3.38 -9.85
CA SER A 57 5.90 2.61 -11.04
C SER A 57 4.78 1.69 -11.52
N GLU A 58 4.08 1.03 -10.59
CA GLU A 58 2.99 0.10 -10.91
C GLU A 58 1.80 0.81 -11.56
N ASP A 59 1.46 2.01 -11.09
CA ASP A 59 0.41 2.85 -11.71
C ASP A 59 0.77 3.25 -13.15
N SER A 60 2.03 3.62 -13.40
CA SER A 60 2.49 3.96 -14.76
C SER A 60 2.46 2.77 -15.73
N ILE A 61 2.71 1.56 -15.24
CA ILE A 61 2.63 0.32 -16.03
C ILE A 61 1.16 -0.03 -16.33
N ARG A 62 0.27 0.20 -15.37
CA ARG A 62 -1.17 -0.07 -15.51
C ARG A 62 -1.83 0.88 -16.52
N GLU A 63 -1.49 2.16 -16.51
CA GLU A 63 -1.92 3.10 -17.55
C GLU A 63 -1.42 2.69 -18.94
N ARG A 64 -0.15 2.28 -19.04
CA ARG A 64 0.44 1.84 -20.32
C ARG A 64 -0.23 0.56 -20.84
N GLN A 65 -0.57 -0.38 -19.96
CA GLN A 65 -1.28 -1.61 -20.34
C GLN A 65 -2.73 -1.35 -20.78
N GLN A 66 -3.41 -0.34 -20.23
CA GLN A 66 -4.75 0.06 -20.67
C GLN A 66 -4.77 0.74 -22.04
N MET A 67 -3.69 1.39 -22.46
CA MET A 67 -3.61 2.04 -23.79
C MET A 67 -3.37 1.04 -24.94
N ILE A 68 -2.74 -0.11 -24.68
CA ILE A 68 -2.46 -1.15 -25.69
C ILE A 68 -3.74 -1.66 -26.40
N PRO A 69 -4.81 -2.09 -25.69
CA PRO A 69 -6.02 -2.58 -26.37
C PRO A 69 -6.72 -1.49 -27.20
N ILE A 70 -6.67 -0.22 -26.75
CA ILE A 70 -7.25 0.91 -27.49
C ILE A 70 -6.52 1.10 -28.84
N LEU A 71 -5.19 1.05 -28.83
CA LEU A 71 -4.38 1.13 -30.04
C LEU A 71 -4.67 0.00 -31.03
N ILE A 72 -4.89 -1.23 -30.54
CA ILE A 72 -5.24 -2.38 -31.39
C ILE A 72 -6.60 -2.17 -32.07
N ILE A 73 -7.60 -1.67 -31.35
CA ILE A 73 -8.93 -1.38 -31.91
C ILE A 73 -8.83 -0.33 -33.01
N ILE A 74 -8.09 0.77 -32.76
CA ILE A 74 -7.89 1.82 -33.77
C ILE A 74 -7.20 1.25 -35.02
N ALA A 75 -6.15 0.45 -34.85
CA ALA A 75 -5.45 -0.17 -35.97
C ALA A 75 -6.37 -1.09 -36.78
N ALA A 76 -7.22 -1.88 -36.12
CA ALA A 76 -8.17 -2.76 -36.78
C ALA A 76 -9.21 -1.97 -37.61
N ILE A 77 -9.69 -0.84 -37.09
CA ILE A 77 -10.63 0.04 -37.81
C ILE A 77 -9.96 0.63 -39.05
N VAL A 78 -8.72 1.12 -38.94
CA VAL A 78 -7.97 1.71 -40.07
C VAL A 78 -7.75 0.67 -41.17
N ILE A 79 -7.34 -0.56 -40.80
CA ILE A 79 -7.16 -1.66 -41.75
C ILE A 79 -8.50 -2.01 -42.42
N GLY A 80 -9.58 -2.13 -41.65
CA GLY A 80 -10.91 -2.40 -42.19
C GLY A 80 -11.41 -1.32 -43.15
N TYR A 81 -11.15 -0.05 -42.83
CA TYR A 81 -11.51 1.07 -43.69
C TYR A 81 -10.73 1.05 -45.01
N LEU A 82 -9.40 0.85 -44.94
CA LEU A 82 -8.56 0.73 -46.12
C LEU A 82 -8.97 -0.43 -47.02
N TRP A 83 -9.47 -1.53 -46.45
CA TRP A 83 -9.91 -2.68 -47.24
C TRP A 83 -11.25 -2.46 -47.96
N ILE A 84 -12.14 -1.64 -47.39
CA ILE A 84 -13.46 -1.36 -47.99
C ILE A 84 -13.35 -0.25 -49.05
N PHE A 85 -12.50 0.75 -48.83
CA PHE A 85 -12.40 1.94 -49.66
C PHE A 85 -11.18 2.00 -50.59
N GLY A 86 -10.17 1.14 -50.37
CA GLY A 86 -9.01 0.98 -51.25
C GLY A 86 -9.19 -0.19 -52.21
#